data_AF-A0A168ETZ2-F1
#
_entry.id   AF-A0A168ETZ2-F1
#
_cell.length_a   1.000
_cell.length_b   1.000
_cell.length_c   1.000
_cell.angle_alpha   90.00
_cell.angle_beta   90.00
_cell.angle_gamma   90.00
#
_symmetry.space_group_name_H-M   'P 1'
#
loop_
_entity.id
_entity.type
_entity.pdbx_description
1 polymer ?
#
loop_
_entity_poly.entity_id
_entity_poly.type
_entity_poly.pdbx_seq_one_letter_code
_entity_poly.pdbx_strand_id
1 'polypeptide(L)'
;MSGLMTYLVLHQASLASLTILEAGNGLGGRVHTRYFPEPFAFGYQELGAMRIPVDFTDPVANQKLDLLDSQLVLSLIDEMNQLNENERTLQINTEPWIKHSENGLQYFRGLRTSTGLPPTLHEIEENPTLSPGSAIEDQDTKPLREKLLQRPEMEEVQYQAAGNVYKDTASG
;
A
#
# COMPACT_ATOMS: atom_id res chain seq x y z
N MET A 1 -16.19 3.86 -5.73
CA MET A 1 -16.19 3.50 -4.30
C MET A 1 -17.07 4.41 -3.44
N SER A 2 -16.85 5.73 -3.41
CA SER A 2 -17.64 6.64 -2.56
C SER A 2 -19.16 6.52 -2.74
N GLY A 3 -19.66 6.53 -3.97
CA GLY A 3 -21.10 6.38 -4.24
C GLY A 3 -21.69 5.05 -3.77
N LEU A 4 -20.93 3.95 -3.89
CA LEU A 4 -21.35 2.63 -3.40
C LEU A 4 -21.43 2.60 -1.87
N MET A 5 -20.45 3.21 -1.19
CA MET A 5 -20.46 3.33 0.27
C MET A 5 -21.63 4.20 0.77
N THR A 6 -21.86 5.36 0.13
CA THR A 6 -23.01 6.21 0.46
C THR A 6 -24.33 5.47 0.30
N TYR A 7 -24.49 4.72 -0.80
CA TYR A 7 -25.68 3.91 -1.01
C TYR A 7 -25.87 2.88 0.11
N LEU A 8 -24.81 2.15 0.48
CA LEU A 8 -24.86 1.15 1.56
C LEU A 8 -25.35 1.78 2.88
N VAL A 9 -24.72 2.88 3.31
CA VAL A 9 -25.05 3.56 4.57
C VAL A 9 -26.51 4.04 4.58
N LEU A 10 -26.95 4.70 3.51
CA LEU A 10 -28.33 5.20 3.42
C LEU A 10 -29.34 4.06 3.36
N HIS A 11 -29.04 3.01 2.59
CA HIS A 11 -29.89 1.82 2.49
C HIS A 11 -30.05 1.12 3.84
N GLN A 12 -28.97 0.96 4.60
CA GLN A 12 -29.01 0.40 5.96
C GLN A 12 -29.79 1.31 6.94
N ALA A 13 -29.77 2.62 6.74
CA ALA A 13 -30.61 3.58 7.48
C ALA A 13 -32.09 3.60 7.03
N SER A 14 -32.54 2.58 6.29
CA SER A 14 -33.92 2.45 5.76
C SER A 14 -34.33 3.52 4.74
N LEU A 15 -33.37 4.26 4.17
CA LEU A 15 -33.59 5.12 3.00
C LEU A 15 -33.45 4.25 1.75
N ALA A 16 -34.49 3.47 1.43
CA ALA A 16 -34.43 2.45 0.39
C ALA A 16 -34.70 2.99 -1.04
N SER A 17 -35.29 4.17 -1.19
CA SER A 17 -35.59 4.75 -2.51
C SER A 17 -34.42 5.55 -3.07
N LEU A 18 -33.32 4.85 -3.39
CA LEU A 18 -32.10 5.45 -3.92
C LEU A 18 -31.79 4.91 -5.32
N THR A 19 -31.20 5.76 -6.15
CA THR A 19 -30.72 5.38 -7.48
C THR A 19 -29.30 5.90 -7.63
N ILE A 20 -28.37 4.99 -7.95
CA ILE A 20 -27.00 5.35 -8.33
C ILE A 20 -26.96 5.52 -9.84
N LEU A 21 -26.47 6.67 -10.29
CA LEU A 21 -26.19 6.93 -11.71
C LEU A 21 -24.70 6.69 -11.96
N GLU A 22 -24.38 5.71 -12.80
CA GLU A 22 -23.01 5.39 -13.23
C GLU A 22 -22.93 5.57 -14.75
N ALA A 23 -21.93 6.34 -15.20
CA ALA A 23 -21.73 6.63 -16.63
C ALA A 23 -20.82 5.60 -17.30
N GLY A 24 -19.96 4.93 -16.54
CA GLY A 24 -19.04 3.91 -17.02
C GLY A 24 -19.67 2.52 -17.19
N ASN A 25 -18.95 1.64 -17.87
CA ASN A 25 -19.36 0.24 -18.08
C ASN A 25 -18.98 -0.69 -16.90
N GLY A 26 -18.50 -0.13 -15.79
CA GLY A 26 -18.02 -0.91 -14.65
C GLY A 26 -18.22 -0.15 -13.34
N LEU A 27 -18.40 -0.90 -12.26
CA LEU A 27 -18.53 -0.37 -10.91
C LEU A 27 -17.15 -0.18 -10.27
N GLY A 28 -17.09 0.64 -9.21
CA GLY A 28 -15.87 0.82 -8.42
C GLY A 28 -15.04 2.07 -8.77
N GLY A 29 -15.06 2.50 -10.04
CA GLY A 29 -14.36 3.71 -10.51
C GLY A 29 -12.85 3.50 -10.62
N ARG A 30 -12.06 4.18 -9.78
CA ARG A 30 -10.57 4.04 -9.74
C ARG A 30 -10.09 2.80 -8.97
N VAL A 31 -11.00 1.94 -8.54
CA VAL A 31 -10.68 0.57 -8.12
C VAL A 31 -11.05 -0.29 -9.32
N HIS A 32 -10.04 -0.73 -10.07
CA HIS A 32 -10.25 -1.35 -11.36
C HIS A 32 -9.17 -2.40 -11.65
N THR A 33 -9.55 -3.66 -11.48
CA THR A 33 -8.74 -4.83 -11.82
C THR A 33 -9.10 -5.29 -13.22
N ARG A 34 -8.11 -5.51 -14.07
CA ARG A 34 -8.30 -6.15 -15.38
C ARG A 34 -7.77 -7.58 -15.32
N TYR A 35 -8.63 -8.54 -15.63
CA TYR A 35 -8.25 -9.95 -15.79
C TYR A 35 -7.87 -10.21 -17.25
N PHE A 36 -6.77 -10.92 -17.45
CA PHE A 36 -6.33 -11.37 -18.76
C PHE A 36 -6.87 -12.78 -19.02
N PRO A 37 -7.36 -13.06 -20.24
CA PRO A 37 -7.74 -14.42 -20.61
C PRO A 37 -6.51 -15.34 -20.71
N GLU A 38 -6.75 -16.64 -20.75
CA GLU A 38 -5.75 -17.70 -20.93
C GLU A 38 -4.71 -17.38 -22.02
N PRO A 39 -3.43 -17.79 -21.86
CA PRO A 39 -2.93 -18.87 -20.99
C PRO A 39 -2.56 -18.48 -19.56
N PHE A 40 -2.93 -17.27 -19.12
CA PHE A 40 -2.64 -16.76 -17.79
C PHE A 40 -3.90 -16.83 -16.91
N ALA A 41 -4.26 -18.03 -16.44
CA ALA A 41 -5.39 -18.24 -15.51
C ALA A 41 -5.38 -17.32 -14.26
N PHE A 42 -4.21 -16.76 -13.91
CA PHE A 42 -4.00 -15.84 -12.79
C PHE A 42 -3.41 -14.49 -13.25
N GLY A 43 -3.44 -14.20 -14.55
CA GLY A 43 -3.01 -12.92 -15.08
C GLY A 43 -4.05 -11.87 -14.75
N TYR A 44 -3.74 -10.99 -13.80
CA TYR A 44 -4.51 -9.78 -13.58
C TYR A 44 -3.57 -8.60 -13.42
N GLN A 45 -4.08 -7.40 -13.69
CA GLN A 45 -3.38 -6.16 -13.44
C GLN A 45 -4.33 -5.16 -12.82
N GLU A 46 -3.93 -4.59 -11.68
CA GLU A 46 -4.57 -3.43 -11.10
C GLU A 46 -4.26 -2.20 -11.95
N LEU A 47 -5.30 -1.57 -12.52
CA LEU A 47 -5.20 -0.29 -13.23
C LEU A 47 -5.46 0.90 -12.29
N GLY A 48 -5.78 0.62 -11.02
CA GLY A 48 -6.18 1.60 -10.03
C GLY A 48 -5.51 1.37 -8.68
N ALA A 49 -6.29 1.47 -7.60
CA ALA A 49 -5.80 1.21 -6.25
C ALA A 49 -5.39 -0.27 -6.10
N MET A 50 -4.12 -0.49 -5.72
CA MET A 50 -3.55 -1.84 -5.54
C MET A 50 -3.31 -2.21 -4.08
N ARG A 51 -3.02 -1.24 -3.21
CA ARG A 51 -2.60 -1.48 -1.82
C ARG A 51 -3.29 -0.50 -0.89
N ILE A 52 -3.60 -0.98 0.31
CA ILE A 52 -4.20 -0.20 1.40
C ILE A 52 -3.15 -0.10 2.51
N PRO A 53 -2.61 1.09 2.80
CA PRO A 53 -1.68 1.26 3.91
C PRO A 53 -2.45 1.22 5.23
N VAL A 54 -2.04 0.38 6.18
CA VAL A 54 -2.75 0.22 7.47
C VAL A 54 -2.10 1.02 8.59
N ASP A 55 -0.80 1.26 8.48
CA ASP A 55 -0.02 2.02 9.43
C ASP A 55 1.08 2.83 8.72
N PHE A 56 1.61 3.79 9.46
CA PHE A 56 2.78 4.57 9.08
C PHE A 56 3.69 4.73 10.29
N THR A 57 4.99 4.47 10.13
CA THR A 57 5.98 4.78 11.17
C THR A 57 6.76 6.02 10.75
N ASP A 58 6.70 7.05 11.58
CA ASP A 58 7.48 8.28 11.39
C ASP A 58 8.97 7.96 11.53
N PRO A 59 9.80 8.24 10.50
CA PRO A 59 11.23 7.95 10.54
C PRO A 59 12.03 8.84 11.49
N VAL A 60 11.52 10.02 11.85
CA VAL A 60 12.19 11.01 12.71
C VAL A 60 11.73 10.87 14.15
N ALA A 61 10.41 10.82 14.37
CA ALA A 61 9.83 10.70 15.71
C ALA A 61 9.80 9.25 16.23
N ASN A 62 10.05 8.26 15.35
CA ASN A 62 9.91 6.83 15.62
C ASN A 62 8.54 6.46 16.21
N GLN A 63 7.51 7.22 15.84
CA GLN A 63 6.14 7.03 16.31
C GLN A 63 5.34 6.27 15.25
N LYS A 64 4.63 5.22 15.67
CA LYS A 64 3.67 4.52 14.83
C LYS A 64 2.33 5.25 14.86
N LEU A 65 1.82 5.59 13.69
CA LEU A 65 0.53 6.21 13.46
C LEU A 65 -0.37 5.21 12.72
N ASP A 66 -1.55 5.00 13.29
CA ASP A 66 -2.57 4.17 12.68
C ASP A 66 -3.40 5.00 11.69
N LEU A 67 -3.62 4.46 10.50
CA LEU A 67 -4.34 5.16 9.44
C LEU A 67 -5.84 4.86 9.53
N LEU A 68 -6.55 5.69 10.30
CA LEU A 68 -7.99 5.52 10.60
C LEU A 68 -8.86 5.37 9.35
N ASP A 69 -8.56 6.11 8.28
CA ASP A 69 -9.30 6.00 7.01
C ASP A 69 -9.18 4.60 6.40
N SER A 70 -8.00 3.99 6.50
CA SER A 70 -7.77 2.65 5.99
C SER A 70 -8.39 1.60 6.91
N GLN A 71 -8.45 1.85 8.22
CA GLN A 71 -9.23 1.00 9.14
C GLN A 71 -10.71 1.02 8.80
N LEU A 72 -11.29 2.17 8.41
CA LEU A 72 -12.68 2.24 7.97
C LEU A 72 -12.93 1.37 6.73
N VAL A 73 -11.97 1.31 5.80
CA VAL A 73 -12.06 0.40 4.64
C VAL A 73 -12.01 -1.07 5.06
N LEU A 74 -11.15 -1.42 6.02
CA LEU A 74 -11.09 -2.79 6.55
C LEU A 74 -12.37 -3.18 7.30
N SER A 75 -12.92 -2.29 8.14
CA SER A 75 -14.21 -2.53 8.80
C SER A 75 -15.37 -2.67 7.80
N LEU A 76 -15.34 -1.92 6.69
CA LEU A 76 -16.31 -2.10 5.61
C LEU A 76 -16.16 -3.48 4.95
N ILE A 77 -14.94 -3.97 4.75
CA ILE A 77 -14.68 -5.32 4.23
C ILE A 77 -15.30 -6.37 5.16
N ASP A 78 -15.14 -6.23 6.48
CA ASP A 78 -15.73 -7.13 7.46
C ASP A 78 -17.26 -7.11 7.42
N GLU A 79 -17.88 -5.92 7.37
CA GLU A 79 -19.33 -5.76 7.23
C GLU A 79 -19.85 -6.40 5.93
N MET A 80 -19.14 -6.23 4.82
CA MET A 80 -19.52 -6.86 3.54
C MET A 80 -19.41 -8.38 3.59
N ASN A 81 -18.36 -8.92 4.21
CA ASN A 81 -18.22 -10.36 4.42
C ASN A 81 -19.34 -10.90 5.31
N GLN A 82 -19.75 -10.15 6.34
CA GLN A 82 -20.89 -10.50 7.18
C GLN A 82 -22.21 -10.49 6.41
N LEU A 83 -22.46 -9.46 5.61
CA LEU A 83 -23.67 -9.37 4.76
C LEU A 83 -23.72 -10.44 3.67
N ASN A 84 -22.56 -10.89 3.19
CA ASN A 84 -22.43 -12.02 2.26
C ASN A 84 -22.45 -13.38 2.98
N GLU A 85 -22.77 -13.43 4.28
CA GLU A 85 -22.81 -14.65 5.10
C GLU A 85 -21.48 -15.45 5.07
N ASN A 86 -20.36 -14.78 4.81
CA ASN A 86 -19.05 -15.37 4.58
C ASN A 86 -19.02 -16.41 3.44
N GLU A 87 -19.87 -16.25 2.42
CA GLU A 87 -19.83 -17.10 1.23
C GLU A 87 -18.47 -16.97 0.52
N ARG A 88 -17.75 -18.08 0.35
CA ARG A 88 -16.36 -18.11 -0.15
C ARG A 88 -16.18 -17.44 -1.53
N THR A 89 -17.19 -17.48 -2.37
CA THR A 89 -17.20 -16.89 -3.72
C THR A 89 -17.34 -15.37 -3.71
N LEU A 90 -17.89 -14.81 -2.62
CA LEU A 90 -18.15 -13.38 -2.42
C LEU A 90 -17.27 -12.77 -1.32
N GLN A 91 -16.44 -13.59 -0.68
CA GLN A 91 -15.58 -13.17 0.40
C GLN A 91 -14.47 -12.24 -0.12
N ILE A 92 -14.33 -11.10 0.52
CA ILE A 92 -13.27 -10.13 0.28
C ILE A 92 -12.15 -10.42 1.28
N ASN A 93 -11.01 -10.86 0.79
CA ASN A 93 -9.83 -11.16 1.61
C ASN A 93 -8.73 -10.12 1.35
N THR A 94 -8.10 -9.65 2.41
CA THR A 94 -6.90 -8.80 2.33
C THR A 94 -5.69 -9.60 2.75
N GLU A 95 -4.63 -9.56 1.94
CA GLU A 95 -3.40 -10.27 2.21
C GLU A 95 -2.34 -9.31 2.79
N PRO A 96 -1.63 -9.67 3.87
CA PRO A 96 -0.59 -8.83 4.43
C PRO A 96 0.51 -8.52 3.40
N TRP A 97 0.83 -7.24 3.24
CA TRP A 97 1.93 -6.83 2.39
C TRP A 97 3.28 -7.01 3.12
N ILE A 98 4.03 -8.04 2.74
CA ILE A 98 5.37 -8.31 3.27
C ILE A 98 6.38 -7.37 2.59
N LYS A 99 6.84 -6.33 3.29
CA LYS A 99 7.86 -5.38 2.77
C LYS A 99 9.25 -6.00 2.68
N HIS A 100 9.63 -6.77 3.69
CA HIS A 100 10.93 -7.46 3.78
C HIS A 100 10.69 -8.89 4.25
N SER A 101 11.47 -9.82 3.70
CA SER A 101 11.47 -11.22 4.08
C SER A 101 12.91 -11.67 4.18
N GLU A 102 13.25 -12.42 5.22
CA GLU A 102 14.58 -13.02 5.40
C GLU A 102 14.99 -13.84 4.16
N ASN A 103 14.02 -14.50 3.52
CA ASN A 103 14.20 -15.28 2.29
C ASN A 103 14.05 -14.45 1.00
N GLY A 104 13.93 -13.12 1.12
CA GLY A 104 13.79 -12.22 -0.01
C GLY A 104 15.09 -12.10 -0.79
N LEU A 105 15.10 -12.59 -2.03
CA LEU A 105 16.26 -12.51 -2.93
C LEU A 105 16.62 -11.04 -3.21
N GLN A 106 17.86 -10.68 -2.94
CA GLN A 106 18.41 -9.34 -3.16
C GLN A 106 19.28 -9.31 -4.40
N TYR A 107 18.91 -8.49 -5.37
CA TYR A 107 19.65 -8.38 -6.62
C TYR A 107 20.70 -7.29 -6.55
N PHE A 108 21.97 -7.67 -6.49
CA PHE A 108 23.09 -6.73 -6.51
C PHE A 108 24.00 -6.95 -7.71
N ARG A 109 23.71 -6.26 -8.82
CA ARG A 109 24.59 -6.15 -10.02
C ARG A 109 25.41 -7.44 -10.34
N GLY A 110 24.73 -8.59 -10.39
CA GLY A 110 25.34 -9.88 -10.77
C GLY A 110 25.99 -10.70 -9.64
N LEU A 111 26.00 -10.23 -8.39
CA LEU A 111 26.40 -11.04 -7.24
C LEU A 111 25.42 -12.21 -7.08
N ARG A 112 25.99 -13.41 -6.95
CA ARG A 112 25.27 -14.67 -6.77
C ARG A 112 25.94 -15.51 -5.71
N THR A 113 25.15 -16.29 -5.00
CA THR A 113 25.65 -17.37 -4.15
C THR A 113 26.23 -18.49 -5.01
N SER A 114 26.85 -19.49 -4.38
CA SER A 114 27.42 -20.66 -5.07
C SER A 114 26.39 -21.45 -5.88
N THR A 115 25.09 -21.31 -5.57
CA THR A 115 23.99 -21.93 -6.30
C THR A 115 23.59 -21.15 -7.57
N GLY A 116 24.16 -19.96 -7.78
CA GLY A 116 23.84 -19.10 -8.92
C GLY A 116 22.61 -18.22 -8.72
N LEU A 117 21.99 -18.24 -7.54
CA LEU A 117 20.88 -17.37 -7.17
C LEU A 117 21.38 -16.07 -6.52
N PRO A 118 20.63 -14.96 -6.61
CA PRO A 118 20.90 -13.79 -5.78
C PRO A 118 20.82 -14.19 -4.30
N PRO A 119 21.63 -13.62 -3.39
CA PRO A 119 21.57 -13.95 -1.98
C PRO A 119 20.27 -13.45 -1.33
N THR A 120 19.85 -14.09 -0.26
CA THR A 120 18.74 -13.63 0.58
C THR A 120 19.19 -12.60 1.62
N LEU A 121 18.25 -11.89 2.26
CA LEU A 121 18.58 -10.98 3.37
C LEU A 121 19.29 -11.71 4.52
N HIS A 122 18.83 -12.91 4.87
CA HIS A 122 19.46 -13.74 5.90
C HIS A 122 20.90 -14.12 5.54
N GLU A 123 21.15 -14.56 4.31
CA GLU A 123 22.51 -14.91 3.85
C GLU A 123 23.46 -13.71 3.87
N ILE A 124 22.95 -12.50 3.61
CA ILE A 124 23.73 -11.26 3.68
C ILE A 124 24.06 -10.89 5.13
N GLU A 125 23.12 -11.10 6.06
CA GLU A 125 23.35 -10.85 7.48
C GLU A 125 24.41 -11.81 8.05
N GLU A 126 24.35 -13.09 7.68
CA GLU A 126 25.37 -14.08 8.08
C GLU A 126 26.72 -13.87 7.37
N ASN A 127 26.69 -13.40 6.12
CA ASN A 127 27.87 -13.14 5.33
C ASN A 127 27.78 -11.80 4.60
N PRO A 128 28.26 -10.71 5.22
CA PRO A 128 28.23 -9.36 4.65
C PRO A 128 28.95 -9.22 3.30
N THR A 129 29.83 -10.17 2.94
CA THR A 129 30.50 -10.17 1.62
C THR A 129 29.56 -10.50 0.46
N LEU A 130 28.36 -11.05 0.75
CA LEU A 130 27.30 -11.27 -0.22
C LEU A 130 26.48 -10.02 -0.53
N SER A 131 26.81 -8.88 0.07
CA SER A 131 26.30 -7.57 -0.31
C SER A 131 27.38 -6.80 -1.05
N PRO A 132 27.05 -5.96 -2.04
CA PRO A 132 27.97 -4.94 -2.50
C PRO A 132 28.29 -4.09 -1.28
N GLY A 133 29.53 -4.19 -0.79
CA GLY A 133 30.02 -3.34 0.29
C GLY A 133 29.60 -1.88 0.01
N SER A 134 29.20 -1.17 1.08
CA SER A 134 28.51 0.13 1.06
C SER A 134 28.53 0.79 -0.30
N ALA A 135 27.35 0.89 -0.94
CA ALA A 135 27.17 1.52 -2.24
C ALA A 135 28.19 2.64 -2.42
N ILE A 136 28.94 2.60 -3.53
CA ILE A 136 29.76 3.73 -3.95
C ILE A 136 28.78 4.87 -4.19
N GLU A 137 28.41 5.57 -3.13
CA GLU A 137 27.75 6.86 -3.21
C GLU A 137 28.78 7.71 -3.92
N ASP A 138 28.45 8.09 -5.16
CA ASP A 138 29.28 8.97 -5.96
C ASP A 138 29.65 10.21 -5.14
N GLN A 139 30.77 10.87 -5.45
CA GLN A 139 31.26 12.02 -4.64
C GLN A 139 30.20 13.11 -4.44
N ASP A 140 29.20 13.18 -5.33
CA ASP A 140 28.06 14.09 -5.28
C ASP A 140 26.85 13.56 -4.48
N THR A 141 26.73 12.24 -4.29
CA THR A 141 25.58 11.60 -3.63
C THR A 141 25.64 11.75 -2.11
N LYS A 142 26.82 11.59 -1.51
CA LYS A 142 27.05 11.79 -0.06
C LYS A 142 26.65 13.20 0.42
N PRO A 143 27.19 14.29 -0.17
CA PRO A 143 26.85 15.64 0.26
C PRO A 143 25.41 16.02 -0.06
N LEU A 144 24.80 15.46 -1.12
CA LEU A 144 23.37 15.66 -1.41
C LEU A 144 22.49 14.97 -0.37
N ARG A 145 22.79 13.72 0.01
CA ARG A 145 22.09 12.98 1.06
C ARG A 145 22.22 13.70 2.40
N GLU A 146 23.41 14.15 2.76
CA GLU A 146 23.63 14.94 3.98
C GLU A 146 22.86 16.25 3.94
N LYS A 147 22.82 16.97 2.80
CA LYS A 147 21.99 18.17 2.63
C LYS A 147 20.48 17.90 2.71
N LEU A 148 20.02 16.73 2.25
CA LEU A 148 18.61 16.34 2.36
C LEU A 148 18.25 15.99 3.80
N LEU A 149 19.12 15.26 4.51
CA LEU A 149 18.96 14.95 5.93
C LEU A 149 19.06 16.20 6.82
N GLN A 150 19.80 17.23 6.38
CA GLN A 150 19.92 18.53 7.05
C GLN A 150 18.85 19.54 6.63
N ARG A 151 17.93 19.18 5.72
CA ARG A 151 16.75 20.00 5.37
C ARG A 151 15.49 19.35 5.95
N PRO A 152 15.30 19.42 7.29
CA PRO A 152 14.09 18.91 7.92
C PRO A 152 12.85 19.57 7.33
N GLU A 153 12.95 20.80 6.78
CA GLU A 153 11.85 21.47 6.08
C GLU A 153 11.29 20.73 4.85
N MET A 154 12.02 19.84 4.15
CA MET A 154 11.40 19.05 3.06
C MET A 154 10.57 17.89 3.60
N GLU A 155 11.05 17.25 4.65
CA GLU A 155 10.32 16.19 5.36
C GLU A 155 9.14 16.79 6.13
N GLU A 156 9.31 17.99 6.68
CA GLU A 156 8.30 18.76 7.39
C GLU A 156 7.28 19.40 6.43
N VAL A 157 7.65 19.77 5.21
CA VAL A 157 6.68 20.17 4.16
C VAL A 157 5.91 18.96 3.64
N GLN A 158 6.53 17.78 3.51
CA GLN A 158 5.79 16.54 3.19
C GLN A 158 4.88 16.11 4.35
N TYR A 159 5.36 16.25 5.59
CA TYR A 159 4.59 16.01 6.81
C TYR A 159 3.46 17.03 6.97
N GLN A 160 3.68 18.31 6.69
CA GLN A 160 2.64 19.34 6.70
C GLN A 160 1.69 19.17 5.52
N ALA A 161 2.16 18.73 4.35
CA ALA A 161 1.28 18.38 3.24
C ALA A 161 0.39 17.19 3.61
N ALA A 162 0.94 16.14 4.21
CA ALA A 162 0.18 14.99 4.73
C ALA A 162 -0.76 15.39 5.87
N GLY A 163 -0.30 16.22 6.81
CA GLY A 163 -1.09 16.72 7.94
C GLY A 163 -2.17 17.72 7.53
N ASN A 164 -1.96 18.50 6.46
CA ASN A 164 -2.94 19.44 5.91
C ASN A 164 -4.01 18.74 5.07
N VAL A 165 -3.70 17.58 4.47
CA VAL A 165 -4.73 16.70 3.86
C VAL A 165 -5.73 16.20 4.93
N TYR A 166 -5.32 16.14 6.20
CA TYR A 166 -6.18 15.78 7.35
C TYR A 166 -6.74 16.98 8.14
N LYS A 167 -6.43 18.23 7.76
CA LYS A 167 -6.90 19.45 8.44
C LYS A 167 -7.87 20.25 7.60
N ASP A 168 -8.85 19.60 6.99
CA ASP A 168 -10.00 20.29 6.41
C ASP A 168 -11.30 19.62 6.85
N THR A 169 -11.66 19.85 8.12
CA THR A 169 -13.03 20.03 8.65
C THR A 169 -13.02 20.08 10.19
N ALA A 170 -12.44 21.12 10.79
CA ALA A 170 -12.70 21.43 12.21
C ALA A 170 -12.30 22.86 12.60
N SER A 171 -12.82 23.88 11.91
CA SER A 171 -12.96 25.23 12.49
C SER A 171 -13.64 26.18 11.50
N GLY A 172 -14.91 26.54 11.77
CA GLY A 172 -15.61 27.68 11.16
C GLY A 172 -16.86 27.28 10.38
#